data_AF-A0A4Q5S1R7-F1
#
_entry.id   AF-A0A4Q5S1R7-F1
#
_cell.length_a   1.000
_cell.length_b   1.000
_cell.length_c   1.000
_cell.angle_alpha   90.00
_cell.angle_beta   90.00
_cell.angle_gamma   90.00
#
_symmetry.space_group_name_H-M   'P 1'
#
loop_
_entity.id
_entity.type
_entity.pdbx_description
1 polymer ?
#
loop_
_entity_poly.entity_id
_entity_poly.type
_entity_poly.pdbx_seq_one_letter_code
_entity_poly.pdbx_strand_id
1 'polypeptide(L)' 'MRKEKFVLTILILFCLNTAWAQTQLKIWYNKPAANWNEALPIGNGRLAAMVFGINTLL' A
#
# COMPACT_ATOMS: atom_id res chain seq x y z
N MET A 1 -1.66 24.03 35.55
CA MET A 1 -2.44 24.71 34.49
C MET A 1 -1.62 25.25 33.30
N ARG A 2 -0.61 26.14 33.47
CA ARG A 2 0.12 26.74 32.32
C ARG A 2 1.07 25.76 31.59
N LYS A 3 1.73 24.86 32.34
CA LYS A 3 2.67 23.86 31.81
C LYS A 3 1.98 22.66 31.14
N GLU A 4 0.84 22.19 31.69
CA GLU A 4 0.09 21.06 31.08
C GLU A 4 -0.42 21.43 29.68
N LYS A 5 -0.95 22.65 29.50
CA LYS A 5 -1.41 23.13 28.19
C LYS A 5 -0.29 23.22 27.16
N PHE A 6 0.90 23.65 27.60
CA PHE A 6 2.08 23.73 26.73
C PHE A 6 2.56 22.34 26.25
N VAL A 7 2.56 21.36 27.16
CA VAL A 7 2.90 19.96 26.83
C VAL A 7 1.88 19.36 25.85
N LEU A 8 0.59 19.62 26.05
CA LEU A 8 -0.47 19.15 25.16
C LEU A 8 -0.32 19.74 23.75
N THR A 9 -0.02 21.03 23.63
CA THR A 9 0.20 21.67 22.33
C THR A 9 1.38 21.04 21.57
N ILE A 10 2.49 20.73 22.26
CA ILE A 10 3.65 20.09 21.65
C ILE A 10 3.31 18.67 21.17
N LEU A 11 2.61 17.88 21.98
CA LEU A 11 2.18 16.53 21.61
C LEU A 11 1.27 16.53 20.39
N ILE A 12 0.34 17.48 20.31
CA ILE A 12 -0.57 17.61 19.15
C ILE A 12 0.22 17.97 17.89
N LEU A 13 1.14 18.94 17.97
CA LEU A 13 1.99 19.34 16.83
C LEU A 13 2.90 18.19 16.35
N PHE A 14 3.38 17.34 17.26
CA PHE A 14 4.17 16.16 16.92
C PHE A 14 3.34 15.10 16.17
N CYS A 15 2.13 14.79 16.64
CA CYS A 15 1.24 13.84 15.97
C CYS A 15 0.88 14.24 14.53
N LEU A 16 0.68 15.54 14.27
CA LEU A 16 0.30 16.05 12.94
C LEU A 16 1.35 15.78 11.84
N ASN A 17 2.62 15.52 12.20
CA ASN A 17 3.69 15.28 11.22
C ASN A 17 3.88 13.79 10.85
N THR A 18 3.17 12.87 11.51
CA THR A 18 3.39 11.41 11.34
C THR A 18 2.52 10.75 10.26
N ALA A 19 1.71 11.52 9.53
CA ALA A 19 0.70 10.98 8.60
C ALA A 19 1.23 10.53 7.21
N TRP A 20 2.54 10.35 7.02
CA TRP A 20 3.13 9.90 5.75
C TRP A 20 3.26 8.37 5.68
N ALA A 21 2.16 7.64 5.92
CA ALA A 21 2.21 6.17 6.04
C ALA A 21 1.99 5.41 4.72
N GLN A 22 1.41 6.04 3.69
CA GLN A 22 1.00 5.36 2.46
C GLN A 22 1.83 5.79 1.25
N THR A 23 3.10 5.39 1.23
CA THR A 23 3.81 5.25 -0.04
C THR A 23 3.18 4.09 -0.81
N GLN A 24 2.58 4.38 -1.96
CA GLN A 24 1.97 3.37 -2.83
C GLN A 24 3.07 2.51 -3.49
N LEU A 25 3.54 1.48 -2.79
CA LEU A 25 4.44 0.47 -3.34
C LEU A 25 3.65 -0.40 -4.31
N LYS A 26 3.90 -0.22 -5.60
CA LYS A 26 3.21 -0.92 -6.68
C LYS A 26 4.21 -1.60 -7.59
N ILE A 27 3.85 -2.77 -8.06
CA ILE A 27 4.53 -3.46 -9.15
C ILE A 27 3.63 -3.29 -10.38
N TRP A 28 4.18 -2.84 -11.50
CA TRP A 28 3.44 -2.54 -12.72
C TRP A 28 4.06 -3.23 -13.93
N TYR A 29 3.21 -3.68 -14.84
CA TYR A 29 3.58 -4.33 -16.09
C TYR A 29 2.78 -3.74 -17.25
N ASN A 30 3.37 -3.66 -18.43
CA ASN A 30 2.76 -3.05 -19.63
C ASN A 30 2.13 -4.08 -20.59
N LYS A 31 2.13 -5.36 -20.22
CA LYS A 31 1.54 -6.47 -20.96
C LYS A 31 1.09 -7.56 -19.98
N PRO A 32 0.12 -8.41 -20.33
CA PRO A 32 -0.22 -9.56 -19.51
C PRO A 32 0.87 -10.63 -19.59
N ALA A 33 0.84 -11.51 -18.60
CA ALA A 33 1.72 -12.65 -18.46
C ALA A 33 1.47 -13.67 -19.59
N ALA A 34 2.53 -14.14 -20.23
CA ALA A 34 2.46 -15.22 -21.22
C ALA A 34 2.51 -16.62 -20.59
N ASN A 35 3.05 -16.73 -19.38
CA ASN A 35 3.23 -17.98 -18.66
C ASN A 35 3.14 -17.76 -17.14
N TRP A 36 3.11 -18.87 -16.38
CA TRP A 36 2.94 -18.86 -14.93
C TRP A 36 4.00 -18.04 -14.16
N ASN A 37 5.24 -18.01 -14.66
CA ASN A 37 6.33 -17.28 -13.99
C ASN A 37 6.19 -15.76 -14.13
N GLU A 38 5.41 -15.28 -15.09
CA GLU A 38 5.16 -13.86 -15.34
C GLU A 38 3.88 -13.35 -14.64
N ALA A 39 3.03 -14.26 -14.13
CA ALA A 39 1.77 -13.90 -13.50
C ALA A 39 1.97 -13.36 -12.07
N LEU A 40 1.11 -12.43 -11.66
CA LEU A 40 1.22 -11.80 -10.34
C LEU A 40 0.63 -12.70 -9.26
N PRO A 41 1.43 -13.18 -8.28
CA PRO A 41 0.91 -13.95 -7.16
C PRO A 41 0.15 -13.05 -6.18
N ILE A 42 -1.05 -13.47 -5.80
CA ILE A 42 -1.83 -12.87 -4.72
C ILE A 42 -2.28 -13.95 -3.74
N GLY A 43 -2.40 -13.61 -2.46
CA GLY A 43 -2.87 -14.56 -1.46
C GLY A 43 -3.04 -13.95 -0.07
N ASN A 44 -3.77 -14.65 0.79
CA ASN A 44 -4.04 -14.25 2.18
C ASN A 44 -3.58 -15.30 3.21
N GLY A 45 -2.68 -16.20 2.81
CA GLY A 45 -2.18 -17.30 3.65
C GLY A 45 -3.05 -18.55 3.68
N ARG A 46 -4.33 -18.47 3.29
CA ARG A 46 -5.22 -19.65 3.13
C ARG A 46 -5.48 -19.99 1.67
N LEU A 47 -5.71 -18.96 0.85
CA LEU A 47 -5.93 -19.08 -0.58
C LEU A 47 -4.90 -18.25 -1.32
N ALA A 48 -4.54 -18.71 -2.52
CA ALA A 48 -3.66 -18.02 -3.43
C ALA A 48 -4.20 -18.12 -4.86
N ALA A 49 -3.89 -17.11 -5.67
CA ALA A 49 -4.21 -17.08 -7.09
C ALA A 49 -3.06 -16.41 -7.86
N MET A 50 -2.97 -16.73 -9.14
CA MET A 50 -2.06 -16.06 -10.08
C MET A 50 -2.88 -15.22 -11.05
N VAL A 51 -2.55 -13.93 -11.15
CA VAL A 51 -3.23 -12.99 -12.05
C VAL A 51 -2.40 -12.82 -13.32
N PHE A 52 -2.93 -13.28 -14.46
CA PHE A 52 -2.24 -13.19 -15.75
C PHE A 52 -2.41 -11.83 -16.42
N GLY A 53 -3.45 -11.06 -16.07
CA GLY A 53 -3.87 -9.90 -16.84
C GLY A 53 -4.61 -10.31 -18.12
N ILE A 54 -5.51 -9.46 -18.61
CA ILE A 54 -6.30 -9.72 -19.81
C ILE A 54 -5.80 -8.82 -20.95
N ASN A 55 -5.58 -9.41 -22.13
CA ASN A 55 -5.19 -8.67 -23.33
C ASN A 55 -6.36 -8.42 -24.29
N THR A 56 -7.57 -8.83 -23.92
CA THR A 56 -8.67 -8.94 -24.87
C THR A 56 -9.46 -7.65 -24.93
N LEU A 57 -9.29 -6.90 -26.04
CA LEU A 57 -10.37 -6.12 -26.62
C LEU A 57 -11.38 -7.13 -27.21
N LEU A 58 -12.49 -7.32 -26.50
CA LEU A 58 -13.77 -7.59 -27.15
C LEU A 58 -14.49 -6.25 -27.31
#